data_AF-A0A3B9RV35-F1
#
_entry.id   AF-A0A3B9RV35-F1
#
_cell.length_a   1.000
_cell.length_b   1.000
_cell.length_c   1.000
_cell.angle_alpha   90.00
_cell.angle_beta   90.00
_cell.angle_gamma   90.00
#
_symmetry.space_group_name_H-M   'P 1'
#
loop_
_entity.id
_entity.type
_entity.pdbx_description
1 polymer ?
#
loop_
_entity_poly.entity_id
_entity_poly.type
_entity_poly.pdbx_seq_one_letter_code
_entity_poly.pdbx_strand_id
1 'polypeptide(L)' 'MDQLVEFIGNHLALFAALIGVLGLIFIQEKLAQKNKATEISPQQAVTLMNQEKAVVIDLR' A
#
# COMPACT_ATOMS: atom_id res chain seq x y z
N MET A 1 -8.24 21.90 -21.91
CA MET A 1 -7.26 22.37 -20.90
C MET A 1 -7.81 23.55 -20.12
N ASP A 2 -8.50 24.48 -20.78
CA ASP A 2 -9.09 25.65 -20.11
C ASP A 2 -10.07 25.30 -18.99
N GLN A 3 -10.98 24.34 -19.21
CA GLN A 3 -11.93 23.89 -18.18
C GLN A 3 -11.25 23.30 -16.92
N LEU A 4 -10.07 22.70 -17.07
CA LEU A 4 -9.30 22.15 -15.96
C LEU A 4 -8.67 23.27 -15.12
N VAL A 5 -8.14 24.30 -15.80
CA VAL A 5 -7.61 25.50 -15.15
C VAL A 5 -8.73 26.28 -14.44
N GLU A 6 -9.89 26.42 -15.08
CA GLU A 6 -11.08 27.03 -14.47
C GLU A 6 -11.58 26.26 -13.25
N PHE A 7 -11.60 24.93 -13.31
CA PHE A 7 -11.98 24.09 -12.18
C PHE A 7 -11.03 24.26 -10.99
N ILE A 8 -9.71 24.28 -11.24
CA ILE A 8 -8.72 24.51 -10.18
C ILE A 8 -8.89 25.91 -9.58
N GLY A 9 -9.09 26.94 -10.42
CA GLY A 9 -9.27 28.32 -9.97
C GLY A 9 -10.56 28.54 -9.16
N ASN A 10 -11.67 27.95 -9.59
CA ASN A 10 -12.98 28.15 -8.96
C ASN A 10 -13.25 27.18 -7.80
N HIS A 11 -12.53 26.06 -7.71
CA HIS A 11 -12.75 25.02 -6.70
C HIS A 11 -11.47 24.61 -5.95
N LEU A 12 -10.74 25.60 -5.45
CA LEU A 12 -9.49 25.39 -4.70
C LEU A 12 -9.63 24.40 -3.53
N ALA A 13 -10.75 24.44 -2.80
CA ALA A 13 -10.99 23.52 -1.69
C ALA A 13 -11.10 22.05 -2.14
N LEU A 14 -11.83 21.80 -3.24
CA LEU A 14 -11.97 20.46 -3.81
C LEU A 14 -10.66 19.96 -4.38
N PHE A 15 -9.91 20.84 -5.06
CA PHE A 15 -8.61 20.49 -5.61
C PHE A 15 -7.58 20.21 -4.50
N ALA A 16 -7.55 21.01 -3.43
CA ALA A 16 -6.70 20.76 -2.27
C ALA A 16 -7.07 19.43 -1.58
N ALA A 17 -8.37 19.14 -1.43
CA ALA A 17 -8.83 17.86 -0.90
C ALA A 17 -8.39 16.68 -1.78
N LEU A 18 -8.46 16.81 -3.11
CA LEU A 18 -7.97 15.81 -4.05
C LEU A 18 -6.47 15.54 -3.86
N ILE A 19 -5.65 16.59 -3.81
CA ILE A 19 -4.21 16.44 -3.56
C ILE A 19 -3.94 15.79 -2.20
N GLY A 20 -4.71 16.16 -1.17
CA GLY A 20 -4.62 15.55 0.16
C GLY A 20 -4.92 14.06 0.13
N VAL A 21 -6.01 13.64 -0.51
CA VAL A 21 -6.40 12.22 -0.65
C VAL A 21 -5.33 11.45 -1.43
N LEU A 22 -4.83 11.99 -2.54
CA LEU A 22 -3.75 11.35 -3.30
C LEU A 22 -2.49 11.16 -2.43
N GLY A 23 -2.10 12.19 -1.69
CA GLY A 23 -0.98 12.11 -0.74
C GLY A 23 -1.18 11.03 0.33
N LEU A 24 -2.37 10.96 0.92
CA LEU A 24 -2.70 9.92 1.90
C LEU A 24 -2.66 8.51 1.30
N ILE A 25 -3.13 8.33 0.06
CA ILE A 25 -3.04 7.04 -0.65
C ILE A 25 -1.57 6.64 -0.83
N PHE A 26 -0.71 7.55 -1.31
CA PHE A 26 0.71 7.26 -1.48
C PHE A 26 1.40 6.91 -0.15
N ILE A 27 1.07 7.63 0.92
CA ILE A 27 1.59 7.33 2.26
C ILE A 27 1.14 5.94 2.71
N GLN A 28 -0.15 5.63 2.57
CA GLN A 28 -0.71 4.34 2.95
C GLN A 28 -0.12 3.20 2.14
N GLU A 29 0.02 3.34 0.83
CA GLU A 29 0.65 2.34 -0.03
C GLU A 29 2.10 2.06 0.41
N LYS A 30 2.86 3.13 0.70
CA LYS A 30 4.23 2.98 1.20
C LYS A 30 4.31 2.29 2.56
N LEU A 31 3.36 2.57 3.46
CA LEU A 31 3.26 1.89 4.75
C LEU A 31 2.83 0.42 4.58
N ALA A 32 1.88 0.14 3.69
CA ALA A 32 1.42 -1.20 3.40
C ALA A 32 2.54 -2.08 2.79
N GLN A 33 3.34 -1.53 1.88
CA GLN A 33 4.49 -2.23 1.32
C GLN A 33 5.55 -2.58 2.38
N LYS A 34 5.78 -1.70 3.38
CA LYS A 34 6.68 -2.01 4.49
C LYS A 34 6.17 -3.13 5.41
N ASN A 35 4.85 -3.23 5.55
CA ASN A 35 4.20 -4.23 6.39
C ASN A 35 3.84 -5.51 5.62
N LYS A 36 4.21 -5.60 4.34
CA LYS A 36 3.92 -6.78 3.54
C LYS A 36 4.84 -7.91 4.01
N ALA A 37 4.23 -9.00 4.48
CA ALA A 37 4.96 -10.22 4.76
C ALA A 37 5.67 -10.69 3.49
N THR A 38 6.90 -11.19 3.64
CA THR A 38 7.66 -11.76 2.53
C THR A 38 6.91 -12.98 2.03
N GLU A 39 6.49 -12.96 0.76
CA GLU A 39 5.98 -14.14 0.09
C GLU A 39 7.14 -15.12 -0.13
N ILE A 40 6.96 -16.35 0.34
CA ILE A 40 7.97 -17.40 0.27
C ILE A 40 7.49 -18.54 -0.63
N SER A 41 8.42 -19.19 -1.32
CA SER A 41 8.10 -20.38 -2.10
C SER A 41 7.81 -21.59 -1.19
N PRO A 42 7.10 -22.62 -1.68
CA PRO A 42 6.89 -23.85 -0.91
C PRO A 42 8.20 -24.50 -0.43
N GLN A 43 9.26 -24.45 -1.25
CA GLN A 43 10.57 -24.99 -0.86
C GLN A 43 11.17 -24.21 0.30
N GLN A 44 11.08 -22.88 0.28
CA GLN A 44 11.55 -22.02 1.37
C GLN A 44 10.72 -22.25 2.65
N ALA A 45 9.40 -22.42 2.53
CA ALA A 45 8.54 -22.74 3.65
C ALA A 45 8.93 -24.06 4.33
N VAL A 46 9.18 -25.12 3.55
CA VAL A 46 9.64 -26.42 4.08
C VAL A 46 10.98 -26.29 4.80
N THR A 47 11.92 -25.51 4.26
CA THR A 47 13.21 -25.25 4.93
C THR A 47 13.01 -24.53 6.26
N LEU A 48 12.20 -23.48 6.31
CA LEU A 48 11.92 -22.73 7.55
C LEU A 48 11.25 -23.61 8.61
N MET A 49 10.30 -24.45 8.21
CA MET A 49 9.62 -25.39 9.10
C MET A 49 10.58 -26.43 9.68
N ASN A 50 11.47 -26.99 8.85
CA ASN A 50 12.30 -28.12 9.24
C ASN A 50 13.62 -27.70 9.91
N GLN A 51 14.19 -26.56 9.53
CA GLN A 51 15.54 -26.15 9.94
C GLN A 51 15.55 -24.93 10.87
N GLU A 52 14.56 -24.04 10.77
CA GLU A 52 14.55 -22.77 11.50
C GLU A 52 13.52 -22.68 12.64
N LYS A 53 12.91 -23.82 13.02
CA LYS A 53 11.88 -23.90 14.10
C LYS A 53 10.75 -22.87 13.89
N ALA A 54 10.32 -22.66 12.65
CA ALA A 54 9.25 -21.73 12.34
C ALA A 54 7.90 -22.18 12.92
N VAL A 55 7.09 -21.21 13.38
CA VAL A 55 5.71 -21.45 13.81
C VAL A 55 4.80 -21.26 12.61
N VAL A 56 4.10 -22.32 12.21
CA VAL A 56 3.11 -22.27 11.13
C VAL A 56 1.75 -21.94 11.72
N ILE A 57 1.17 -20.82 11.31
CA ILE A 57 -0.19 -20.40 11.69
C ILE A 57 -1.06 -20.49 10.44
N ASP A 58 -2.01 -21.42 10.48
CA ASP A 58 -3.03 -21.57 9.45
C ASP A 58 -4.19 -20.62 9.75
N LEU A 59 -4.55 -19.77 8.79
CA LEU A 59 -5.60 -18.74 8.94
C LEU A 59 -6.92 -19.13 8.25
N ARG A 60 -7.07 -20.38 7.82
CA ARG A 60 -8.31 -20.92 7.23
C ARG A 60 -9.50 -20.86 8.19
#